data_AF-A0A847K471-F1
#
_entry.id   AF-A0A847K471-F1
#
_cell.length_a   1.000
_cell.length_b   1.000
_cell.length_c   1.000
_cell.angle_alpha   90.00
_cell.angle_beta   90.00
_cell.angle_gamma   90.00
#
_symmetry.space_group_name_H-M   'P 1'
#
loop_
_entity.id
_entity.type
_entity.pdbx_description
1 polymer ?
#
loop_
_entity_poly.entity_id
_entity_poly.type
_entity_poly.pdbx_seq_one_letter_code
_entity_poly.pdbx_strand_id
1 'polypeptide(L)'
;MDGVIGFALDAPVTARYVTLAFRPTGWLMLSEVRILDAGNNVARGAGVRYGLRPWPTPAPETAAQYADDGVRLTDGVIAQGLNRTQVFGWDRESERTVEVDLGKSVAVSSATVWTLAGGAAGVRAPSSITLECSDDGVHWKDLGAAVHGPVVEDGKTCEALPWTLRLSRPAALRYLRVRTRRSIGWAMLSEIEVHAADDQGKR
;
A
#
# COMPACT_ATOMS: atom_id res chain seq x y z
N MET A 1 14.65 -26.98 -17.93
CA MET A 1 13.74 -25.87 -18.24
C MET A 1 14.47 -24.63 -17.79
N ASP A 2 14.94 -23.82 -18.73
CA ASP A 2 16.07 -22.90 -18.48
C ASP A 2 15.64 -21.58 -17.83
N GLY A 3 14.48 -21.59 -17.17
CA GLY A 3 13.91 -20.45 -16.44
C GLY A 3 13.42 -19.29 -17.32
N VAL A 4 13.48 -19.41 -18.65
CA VAL A 4 13.08 -18.34 -19.58
C VAL A 4 11.64 -18.55 -20.06
N ILE A 5 10.80 -17.54 -19.84
CA ILE A 5 9.47 -17.45 -20.44
C ILE A 5 9.57 -16.44 -21.59
N GLY A 6 9.45 -16.92 -22.83
CA GLY A 6 9.51 -16.11 -24.04
C GLY A 6 8.12 -15.80 -24.61
N PHE A 7 7.94 -14.57 -25.08
CA PHE A 7 6.75 -14.15 -25.83
C PHE A 7 7.20 -13.61 -27.18
N ALA A 8 6.78 -14.27 -28.26
CA ALA A 8 7.00 -13.81 -29.62
C ALA A 8 5.74 -13.10 -30.13
N LEU A 9 5.91 -11.95 -30.77
CA LEU A 9 4.84 -11.25 -31.45
C LEU A 9 4.76 -11.73 -32.90
N ASP A 10 3.54 -11.85 -33.44
CA ASP A 10 3.33 -12.26 -34.83
C ASP A 10 3.91 -11.25 -35.85
N ALA A 11 4.08 -9.99 -35.42
CA ALA A 11 4.81 -8.95 -36.14
C ALA A 11 5.43 -7.94 -35.15
N PRO A 12 6.52 -7.23 -35.53
CA PRO A 12 7.08 -6.16 -34.69
C PRO A 12 6.05 -5.04 -34.43
N VAL A 13 6.02 -4.55 -33.19
CA VAL A 13 5.11 -3.47 -32.77
C VAL A 13 5.92 -2.27 -32.31
N THR A 14 5.58 -1.08 -32.82
CA THR A 14 6.13 0.18 -32.31
C THR A 14 5.31 0.63 -31.11
N ALA A 15 5.96 0.76 -29.95
CA ALA A 15 5.33 1.21 -28.73
C ALA A 15 6.26 2.09 -27.90
N ARG A 16 5.69 3.04 -27.16
CA ARG A 16 6.42 3.87 -26.19
C ARG A 16 6.52 3.20 -24.81
N TYR A 17 5.54 2.35 -24.48
CA TYR A 17 5.46 1.64 -23.20
C TYR A 17 5.14 0.17 -23.46
N VAL A 18 5.76 -0.72 -22.68
CA VAL A 18 5.45 -2.15 -22.65
C VAL A 18 5.05 -2.50 -21.21
N THR A 19 3.84 -3.03 -21.05
CA THR A 19 3.36 -3.51 -19.74
C THR A 19 3.42 -5.02 -19.73
N LEU A 20 4.09 -5.57 -18.73
CA LEU A 20 4.11 -7.01 -18.46
C LEU A 20 3.28 -7.27 -17.21
N ALA A 21 2.28 -8.15 -17.33
CA ALA A 21 1.41 -8.53 -16.23
C ALA A 21 1.66 -10.00 -15.87
N PHE A 22 2.06 -10.24 -14.63
CA PHE A 22 2.30 -11.58 -14.11
C PHE A 22 1.20 -11.98 -13.14
N ARG A 23 0.72 -13.22 -13.24
CA ARG A 23 -0.24 -13.83 -12.29
C ARG A 23 0.38 -15.11 -11.72
N PRO A 24 1.39 -15.00 -10.84
CA PRO A 24 2.01 -16.16 -10.25
C PRO A 24 1.07 -16.82 -9.23
N THR A 25 1.20 -18.13 -9.03
CA THR A 25 0.51 -18.87 -7.97
C THR A 25 1.29 -18.91 -6.65
N GLY A 26 2.42 -18.18 -6.56
CA GLY A 26 3.34 -18.10 -5.41
C GLY A 26 4.40 -17.00 -5.59
N TRP A 27 5.54 -17.10 -4.90
CA TRP A 27 6.64 -16.13 -5.03
C TRP A 27 7.10 -15.99 -6.48
N LEU A 28 7.10 -14.77 -6.99
CA LEU A 28 7.67 -14.45 -8.29
C LEU A 28 9.06 -13.85 -8.09
N MET A 29 10.07 -14.55 -8.58
CA MET A 29 11.45 -14.07 -8.65
C MET A 29 11.81 -13.89 -10.12
N LEU A 30 12.10 -12.65 -10.52
CA LEU A 30 12.58 -12.31 -11.86
C LEU A 30 13.99 -11.76 -11.73
N SER A 31 14.94 -12.33 -12.46
CA SER A 31 16.29 -11.79 -12.53
C SER A 31 16.44 -10.75 -13.64
N GLU A 32 15.70 -10.91 -14.74
CA GLU A 32 15.85 -10.09 -15.94
C GLU A 32 14.55 -10.07 -16.75
N VAL A 33 14.25 -8.91 -17.34
CA VAL A 33 13.24 -8.75 -18.39
C VAL A 33 13.93 -8.15 -19.61
N ARG A 34 13.76 -8.80 -20.78
CA ARG A 34 14.33 -8.33 -22.05
C ARG A 34 13.22 -7.95 -23.00
N ILE A 35 13.34 -6.79 -23.62
CA ILE A 35 12.49 -6.36 -24.74
C ILE A 35 13.40 -6.35 -25.96
N LEU A 36 13.08 -7.16 -26.97
CA LEU A 36 13.98 -7.39 -28.10
C LEU A 36 13.48 -6.68 -29.35
N ASP A 37 14.37 -5.94 -30.01
CA ASP A 37 14.21 -5.45 -31.38
C ASP A 37 15.32 -6.04 -32.25
N ALA A 38 14.96 -6.83 -33.24
CA ALA A 38 15.88 -7.58 -34.10
C ALA A 38 16.99 -8.32 -33.33
N GLY A 39 16.67 -8.86 -32.15
CA GLY A 39 17.61 -9.57 -31.26
C GLY A 39 18.37 -8.69 -30.27
N ASN A 40 18.27 -7.36 -30.37
CA ASN A 40 18.90 -6.41 -29.46
C ASN A 40 17.98 -6.13 -28.26
N ASN A 41 18.51 -6.24 -27.02
CA ASN A 41 17.74 -5.88 -25.82
C ASN A 41 17.63 -4.35 -25.68
N VAL A 42 16.57 -3.78 -26.22
CA VAL A 42 16.31 -2.32 -26.19
C VAL A 42 15.98 -1.82 -24.79
N ALA A 43 15.59 -2.70 -23.86
CA ALA A 43 15.38 -2.33 -22.46
C ALA A 43 16.67 -1.83 -21.76
N ARG A 44 17.85 -2.10 -22.33
CA ARG A 44 19.15 -1.60 -21.86
C ARG A 44 19.52 -0.21 -22.40
N GLY A 45 18.71 0.36 -23.28
CA GLY A 45 18.99 1.63 -23.93
C GLY A 45 19.06 2.80 -22.95
N ALA A 46 19.92 3.78 -23.26
CA ALA A 46 20.01 5.00 -22.47
C ALA A 46 18.64 5.72 -22.44
N GLY A 47 18.14 6.02 -21.23
CA GLY A 47 16.86 6.70 -21.02
C GLY A 47 15.64 5.79 -20.86
N VAL A 48 15.77 4.47 -21.08
CA VAL A 48 14.70 3.51 -20.78
C VAL A 48 14.59 3.34 -19.26
N ARG A 49 13.35 3.27 -18.76
CA ARG A 49 13.01 3.12 -17.34
C ARG A 49 11.90 2.09 -17.21
N TYR A 50 11.93 1.31 -16.13
CA TYR A 50 10.83 0.44 -15.74
C TYR A 50 10.19 0.94 -14.44
N GLY A 51 8.92 0.63 -14.25
CA GLY A 51 8.21 0.81 -12.99
C GLY A 51 7.61 -0.52 -12.56
N LEU A 52 7.59 -0.79 -11.25
CA LEU A 52 7.01 -2.00 -10.69
C LEU A 52 5.78 -1.63 -9.88
N ARG A 53 4.69 -2.38 -10.10
CA ARG A 53 3.42 -2.20 -9.39
C ARG A 53 2.76 -3.57 -9.16
N PRO A 54 2.58 -4.00 -7.90
CA PRO A 54 3.14 -3.38 -6.69
C PRO A 54 4.69 -3.46 -6.69
N TRP A 55 5.33 -2.71 -5.81
CA TRP A 55 6.78 -2.79 -5.63
C TRP A 55 7.19 -4.15 -5.05
N PRO A 56 8.37 -4.70 -5.39
CA PRO A 56 8.89 -5.87 -4.72
C PRO A 56 9.12 -5.56 -3.24
N THR A 57 8.64 -6.41 -2.34
CA THR A 57 8.88 -6.28 -0.90
C THR A 57 10.05 -7.14 -0.46
N PRO A 58 11.14 -6.54 0.10
CA PRO A 58 12.16 -7.27 0.85
C PRO A 58 11.60 -7.77 2.19
N ALA A 59 12.17 -8.84 2.75
CA ALA A 59 12.00 -9.11 4.17
C ALA A 59 12.64 -7.94 4.98
N PRO A 60 11.96 -7.40 6.00
CA PRO A 60 12.39 -6.25 6.80
C PRO A 60 13.22 -6.69 8.01
N GLU A 61 13.84 -5.71 8.67
CA GLU A 61 14.34 -5.82 10.06
C GLU A 61 13.39 -5.20 11.10
N THR A 62 12.10 -5.09 10.80
CA THR A 62 11.15 -5.71 11.73
C THR A 62 11.49 -7.19 11.79
N ALA A 63 11.32 -7.93 12.89
CA ALA A 63 11.33 -9.39 12.76
C ALA A 63 10.48 -9.73 11.52
N ALA A 64 11.00 -10.48 10.54
CA ALA A 64 10.43 -10.57 9.18
C ALA A 64 8.90 -10.76 9.16
N GLN A 65 8.37 -11.29 10.26
CA GLN A 65 6.97 -11.36 10.66
C GLN A 65 6.15 -10.05 10.68
N TYR A 66 6.72 -8.83 10.73
CA TYR A 66 5.95 -7.56 10.77
C TYR A 66 6.23 -6.65 9.56
N ALA A 67 6.81 -7.21 8.50
CA ALA A 67 6.96 -6.56 7.20
C ALA A 67 5.64 -6.14 6.62
N ASP A 68 5.61 -5.04 5.87
CA ASP A 68 4.60 -4.98 4.82
C ASP A 68 5.05 -5.87 3.66
N ASP A 69 4.15 -6.69 3.14
CA ASP A 69 4.34 -7.51 1.94
C ASP A 69 3.74 -6.85 0.69
N GLY A 70 3.27 -5.59 0.84
CA GLY A 70 2.68 -4.80 -0.23
C GLY A 70 1.25 -5.18 -0.55
N VAL A 71 0.65 -6.11 0.22
CA VAL A 71 -0.74 -6.57 0.06
C VAL A 71 -1.50 -6.47 1.37
N ARG A 72 -0.87 -6.81 2.50
CA ARG A 72 -1.52 -6.99 3.81
C ARG A 72 -2.36 -5.82 4.26
N LEU A 73 -1.90 -4.59 4.04
CA LEU A 73 -2.65 -3.40 4.41
C LEU A 73 -3.88 -3.14 3.51
N THR A 74 -4.17 -4.01 2.56
CA THR A 74 -5.28 -3.90 1.60
C THR A 74 -5.90 -5.27 1.30
N ASP A 75 -5.69 -6.26 2.18
CA ASP A 75 -6.11 -7.64 1.95
C ASP A 75 -7.53 -7.93 2.46
N GLY A 76 -8.17 -6.93 3.09
CA GLY A 76 -9.50 -7.01 3.67
C GLY A 76 -9.53 -7.61 5.08
N VAL A 77 -8.38 -7.84 5.72
CA VAL A 77 -8.29 -8.48 7.04
C VAL A 77 -7.96 -7.46 8.14
N ILE A 78 -8.98 -7.11 8.92
CA ILE A 78 -8.80 -6.27 10.11
C ILE A 78 -8.36 -7.14 11.29
N ALA A 79 -7.14 -6.91 11.79
CA ALA A 79 -6.64 -7.58 12.97
C ALA A 79 -7.43 -7.16 14.22
N GLN A 80 -8.05 -8.12 14.91
CA GLN A 80 -8.80 -7.86 16.16
C GLN A 80 -7.90 -7.83 17.41
N GLY A 81 -6.60 -8.03 17.23
CA GLY A 81 -5.58 -7.98 18.26
C GLY A 81 -4.20 -8.26 17.67
N LEU A 82 -3.18 -8.36 18.52
CA LEU A 82 -1.80 -8.54 18.04
C LEU A 82 -1.59 -9.92 17.40
N ASN A 83 -1.69 -9.96 16.07
CA ASN A 83 -1.37 -11.13 15.26
C ASN A 83 -0.35 -10.75 14.19
N ARG A 84 0.82 -11.39 14.25
CA ARG A 84 1.98 -11.08 13.41
C ARG A 84 1.68 -11.18 11.92
N THR A 85 0.85 -12.13 11.51
CA THR A 85 0.53 -12.32 10.09
C THR A 85 -0.48 -11.33 9.54
N GLN A 86 -1.09 -10.50 10.41
CA GLN A 86 -2.17 -9.57 10.07
C GLN A 86 -1.79 -8.11 10.33
N VAL A 87 -0.56 -7.85 10.78
CA VAL A 87 -0.12 -6.50 11.11
C VAL A 87 1.20 -6.16 10.42
N PHE A 88 1.30 -4.90 10.03
CA PHE A 88 2.53 -4.19 9.71
C PHE A 88 2.83 -3.26 10.88
N GLY A 89 4.08 -3.20 11.34
CA GLY A 89 4.42 -2.35 12.49
C GLY A 89 5.86 -1.91 12.58
N TRP A 90 6.11 -0.94 13.45
CA TRP A 90 7.43 -0.37 13.72
C TRP A 90 7.48 0.29 15.11
N ASP A 91 8.66 0.34 15.72
CA ASP A 91 8.91 0.96 17.04
C ASP A 91 9.99 2.05 17.03
N ARG A 92 10.88 2.07 16.04
CA ARG A 92 12.01 3.01 15.97
C ARG A 92 11.64 4.34 15.34
N GLU A 93 11.22 4.33 14.07
CA GLU A 93 10.91 5.58 13.38
C GLU A 93 9.68 6.26 14.00
N SER A 94 9.74 7.58 14.12
CA SER A 94 8.62 8.38 14.60
C SER A 94 7.44 8.41 13.63
N GLU A 95 7.69 8.22 12.33
CA GLU A 95 6.70 8.27 11.27
C GLU A 95 6.99 7.20 10.21
N ARG A 96 5.94 6.59 9.66
CA ARG A 96 5.99 5.76 8.45
C ARG A 96 4.97 6.26 7.43
N THR A 97 5.33 6.11 6.16
CA THR A 97 4.49 6.47 5.01
C THR A 97 4.14 5.21 4.24
N VAL A 98 2.85 5.01 3.95
CA VAL A 98 2.33 3.94 3.09
C VAL A 98 1.63 4.59 1.91
N GLU A 99 1.87 4.09 0.71
CA GLU A 99 1.24 4.57 -0.53
C GLU A 99 0.40 3.46 -1.16
N VAL A 100 -0.87 3.74 -1.40
CA VAL A 100 -1.82 2.84 -2.04
C VAL A 100 -2.11 3.36 -3.44
N ASP A 101 -1.85 2.55 -4.47
CA ASP A 101 -2.27 2.81 -5.86
C ASP A 101 -3.59 2.09 -6.14
N LEU A 102 -4.68 2.83 -6.33
CA LEU A 102 -6.00 2.31 -6.68
C LEU A 102 -6.08 1.79 -8.14
N GLY A 103 -4.99 1.90 -8.90
CA GLY A 103 -4.88 1.46 -10.29
C GLY A 103 -5.48 2.43 -11.31
N LYS A 104 -6.49 3.20 -10.90
CA LYS A 104 -7.14 4.26 -11.69
C LYS A 104 -7.59 5.39 -10.76
N SER A 105 -7.90 6.56 -11.33
CA SER A 105 -8.52 7.63 -10.56
C SER A 105 -9.96 7.22 -10.19
N VAL A 106 -10.29 7.31 -8.90
CA VAL A 106 -11.58 6.96 -8.29
C VAL A 106 -12.06 8.14 -7.45
N ALA A 107 -13.36 8.45 -7.51
CA ALA A 107 -13.97 9.40 -6.60
C ALA A 107 -14.11 8.75 -5.21
N VAL A 108 -13.30 9.17 -4.25
CA VAL A 108 -13.24 8.65 -2.89
C VAL A 108 -14.04 9.55 -1.95
N SER A 109 -14.84 8.96 -1.06
CA SER A 109 -15.64 9.67 -0.06
C SER A 109 -15.06 9.60 1.35
N SER A 110 -14.34 8.51 1.66
CA SER A 110 -13.66 8.33 2.93
C SER A 110 -12.56 7.28 2.84
N ALA A 111 -11.64 7.31 3.80
CA ALA A 111 -10.67 6.26 4.01
C ALA A 111 -10.55 5.93 5.50
N THR A 112 -10.34 4.65 5.82
CA THR A 112 -10.15 4.16 7.18
C THR A 112 -8.83 3.42 7.27
N VAL A 113 -8.00 3.79 8.24
CA VAL A 113 -6.75 3.09 8.57
C VAL A 113 -6.97 2.36 9.88
N TRP A 114 -6.91 1.05 9.84
CA TRP A 114 -7.07 0.18 11.01
C TRP A 114 -5.72 -0.01 11.68
N THR A 115 -5.69 0.34 12.97
CA THR A 115 -4.51 0.24 13.83
C THR A 115 -4.80 -0.65 15.03
N LEU A 116 -3.78 -0.95 15.83
CA LEU A 116 -3.99 -1.54 17.15
C LEU A 116 -3.69 -0.56 18.27
N ALA A 117 -4.43 -0.65 19.37
CA ALA A 117 -4.22 0.06 20.62
C ALA A 117 -4.61 -0.80 21.83
N GLY A 118 -4.30 -0.38 23.06
CA GLY A 118 -4.67 -1.13 24.28
C GLY A 118 -3.48 -1.39 25.19
N GLY A 119 -2.27 -1.38 24.64
CA GLY A 119 -1.06 -1.27 25.42
C GLY A 119 -0.25 -2.55 25.58
N ALA A 120 -0.84 -3.71 25.27
CA ALA A 120 -0.17 -4.99 25.39
C ALA A 120 1.05 -5.08 24.46
N ALA A 121 2.11 -5.75 24.93
CA ALA A 121 3.38 -5.87 24.22
C ALA A 121 4.00 -4.53 23.77
N GLY A 122 3.63 -3.42 24.42
CA GLY A 122 4.11 -2.08 24.07
C GLY A 122 3.48 -1.48 22.81
N VAL A 123 2.44 -2.09 22.23
CA VAL A 123 1.64 -1.48 21.16
C VAL A 123 0.87 -0.30 21.72
N ARG A 124 0.80 0.81 20.99
CA ARG A 124 0.04 2.00 21.37
C ARG A 124 -0.65 2.58 20.16
N ALA A 125 -1.79 3.24 20.38
CA ALA A 125 -2.41 4.06 19.37
C ALA A 125 -1.39 5.06 18.78
N PRO A 126 -1.36 5.22 17.45
CA PRO A 126 -0.61 6.30 16.83
C PRO A 126 -1.00 7.66 17.40
N SER A 127 -0.08 8.63 17.38
CA SER A 127 -0.39 9.99 17.82
C SER A 127 -1.16 10.78 16.77
N SER A 128 -1.00 10.43 15.48
CA SER A 128 -1.74 11.03 14.38
C SER A 128 -1.64 10.20 13.11
N ILE A 129 -2.70 10.23 12.29
CA ILE A 129 -2.69 9.72 10.91
C ILE A 129 -3.19 10.83 9.98
N THR A 130 -2.40 11.18 8.97
CA THR A 130 -2.77 12.16 7.94
C THR A 130 -2.75 11.53 6.56
N LEU A 131 -3.64 11.98 5.70
CA LEU A 131 -3.87 11.40 4.38
C LEU A 131 -3.60 12.46 3.31
N GLU A 132 -2.83 12.09 2.29
CA GLU A 132 -2.60 12.89 1.09
C GLU A 132 -3.08 12.10 -0.14
N CYS A 133 -3.47 12.78 -1.21
CA CYS A 133 -3.87 12.15 -2.45
C CYS A 133 -3.07 12.64 -3.66
N SER A 134 -3.01 11.84 -4.70
CA SER A 134 -2.38 12.18 -5.97
C SER A 134 -3.06 11.47 -7.14
N ASP A 135 -2.99 12.06 -8.34
CA ASP A 135 -3.36 11.38 -9.60
C ASP A 135 -2.13 10.80 -10.34
N ASP A 136 -0.93 11.31 -10.07
CA ASP A 136 0.31 10.97 -10.79
C ASP A 136 1.38 10.28 -9.91
N GLY A 137 1.21 10.29 -8.58
CA GLY A 137 2.14 9.73 -7.61
C GLY A 137 3.32 10.67 -7.30
N VAL A 138 3.35 11.86 -7.88
CA VAL A 138 4.44 12.85 -7.76
C VAL A 138 3.97 14.10 -7.03
N HIS A 139 2.82 14.64 -7.41
CA HIS A 139 2.23 15.82 -6.79
C HIS A 139 1.15 15.40 -5.80
N TRP A 140 1.30 15.81 -4.54
CA TRP A 140 0.46 15.38 -3.44
C TRP A 140 -0.35 16.54 -2.89
N LYS A 141 -1.63 16.27 -2.62
CA LYS A 141 -2.57 17.21 -2.01
C LYS A 141 -3.02 16.66 -0.68
N ASP A 142 -2.99 17.49 0.35
CA ASP A 142 -3.51 17.13 1.68
C ASP A 142 -5.03 16.90 1.65
N LEU A 143 -5.47 15.80 2.25
CA LEU A 143 -6.87 15.49 2.52
C LEU A 143 -7.25 15.76 3.99
N GLY A 144 -6.26 15.82 4.89
CA GLY A 144 -6.45 16.09 6.30
C GLY A 144 -6.12 14.90 7.23
N ALA A 145 -6.47 15.05 8.50
CA ALA A 145 -6.20 14.07 9.54
C ALA A 145 -7.39 13.12 9.75
N ALA A 146 -7.11 11.83 9.83
CA ALA A 146 -8.09 10.84 10.28
C ALA A 146 -8.33 10.96 11.78
N VAL A 147 -9.55 10.66 12.21
CA VAL A 147 -9.98 10.69 13.61
C VAL A 147 -10.39 9.30 14.06
N HIS A 148 -10.24 9.02 15.35
CA HIS A 148 -10.65 7.77 15.97
C HIS A 148 -11.54 8.04 17.19
N GLY A 149 -12.26 7.02 17.64
CA GLY A 149 -13.03 7.07 18.89
C GLY A 149 -12.12 7.03 20.13
N PRO A 150 -12.69 7.15 21.34
CA PRO A 150 -11.92 7.03 22.58
C PRO A 150 -11.08 5.76 22.63
N VAL A 151 -9.88 5.85 23.21
CA VAL A 151 -8.94 4.74 23.37
C VAL A 151 -8.55 4.58 24.83
N VAL A 152 -8.42 3.35 25.29
CA VAL A 152 -7.92 3.01 26.64
C VAL A 152 -6.63 2.22 26.49
N GLU A 153 -5.53 2.73 27.02
CA GLU A 153 -4.20 2.09 26.99
C GLU A 153 -3.95 1.37 28.33
N ASP A 154 -4.66 0.28 28.59
CA ASP A 154 -4.61 -0.44 29.87
C ASP A 154 -3.35 -1.30 30.07
N GLY A 155 -2.54 -1.47 29.03
CA GLY A 155 -1.31 -2.25 29.04
C GLY A 155 -1.51 -3.76 28.92
N LYS A 156 -2.76 -4.23 28.78
CA LYS A 156 -3.16 -5.64 28.87
C LYS A 156 -3.82 -6.14 27.60
N THR A 157 -4.50 -5.30 26.84
CA THR A 157 -5.17 -5.68 25.59
C THR A 157 -4.48 -5.10 24.35
N CYS A 158 -4.81 -5.65 23.19
CA CYS A 158 -4.59 -5.06 21.88
C CYS A 158 -5.88 -5.22 21.08
N GLU A 159 -6.47 -4.13 20.64
CA GLU A 159 -7.77 -4.10 19.95
C GLU A 159 -7.68 -3.23 18.69
N ALA A 160 -8.54 -3.53 17.72
CA ALA A 160 -8.67 -2.78 16.49
C ALA A 160 -9.15 -1.34 16.78
N LEU A 161 -8.44 -0.35 16.26
CA LEU A 161 -8.77 1.06 16.37
C LEU A 161 -8.87 1.67 14.95
N PRO A 162 -10.10 1.99 14.48
CA PRO A 162 -10.28 2.64 13.19
C PRO A 162 -9.98 4.13 13.26
N TRP A 163 -9.09 4.58 12.38
CA TRP A 163 -8.86 6.00 12.09
C TRP A 163 -9.52 6.36 10.78
N THR A 164 -10.62 7.11 10.82
CA THR A 164 -11.39 7.45 9.62
C THR A 164 -11.24 8.92 9.27
N LEU A 165 -10.97 9.20 8.00
CA LEU A 165 -11.15 10.51 7.39
C LEU A 165 -12.37 10.46 6.47
N ARG A 166 -13.39 11.28 6.76
CA ARG A 166 -14.53 11.49 5.87
C ARG A 166 -14.37 12.82 5.15
N LEU A 167 -14.42 12.79 3.81
CA LEU A 167 -14.30 13.99 3.01
C LEU A 167 -15.65 14.71 2.93
N SER A 168 -15.63 16.03 3.06
CA SER A 168 -16.84 16.86 2.92
C SER A 168 -17.40 16.83 1.49
N ARG A 169 -16.54 16.53 0.51
CA ARG A 169 -16.90 16.25 -0.89
C ARG A 169 -16.00 15.13 -1.42
N PRO A 170 -16.49 14.26 -2.32
CA PRO A 170 -15.64 13.26 -2.94
C PRO A 170 -14.43 13.87 -3.63
N ALA A 171 -13.27 13.24 -3.47
CA ALA A 171 -12.04 13.61 -4.15
C ALA A 171 -11.68 12.55 -5.20
N ALA A 172 -11.44 12.97 -6.44
CA ALA A 172 -10.85 12.10 -7.45
C ALA A 172 -9.37 11.91 -7.14
N LEU A 173 -8.94 10.66 -6.97
CA LEU A 173 -7.54 10.32 -6.73
C LEU A 173 -7.22 8.92 -7.25
N ARG A 174 -5.98 8.71 -7.66
CA ARG A 174 -5.44 7.38 -7.96
C ARG A 174 -4.59 6.83 -6.82
N TYR A 175 -3.80 7.69 -6.17
CA TYR A 175 -2.93 7.30 -5.08
C TYR A 175 -3.39 7.94 -3.79
N LEU A 176 -3.39 7.14 -2.73
CA LEU A 176 -3.57 7.59 -1.35
C LEU A 176 -2.24 7.39 -0.62
N ARG A 177 -1.75 8.41 0.06
CA ARG A 177 -0.60 8.31 0.96
C ARG A 177 -1.08 8.49 2.38
N VAL A 178 -0.76 7.52 3.22
CA VAL A 178 -1.05 7.50 4.65
C VAL A 178 0.26 7.76 5.40
N ARG A 179 0.30 8.83 6.18
CA ARG A 179 1.40 9.11 7.10
C ARG A 179 0.95 8.84 8.52
N THR A 180 1.59 7.87 9.16
CA THR A 180 1.27 7.50 10.53
C THR A 180 2.42 7.90 11.44
N ARG A 181 2.15 8.77 12.40
CA ARG A 181 3.08 9.10 13.48
C ARG A 181 2.80 8.23 14.68
N ARG A 182 3.82 7.52 15.12
CA ARG A 182 3.75 6.68 16.29
C ARG A 182 3.88 7.53 17.55
N SER A 183 3.16 7.15 18.61
CA SER A 183 3.32 7.73 19.93
C SER A 183 4.58 7.15 20.62
N ILE A 184 4.43 6.51 21.78
CA ILE A 184 5.48 5.72 22.45
C ILE A 184 5.26 4.23 22.17
N GLY A 185 6.31 3.42 22.11
CA GLY A 185 6.18 1.99 21.86
C GLY A 185 5.98 1.64 20.38
N TRP A 186 5.25 0.56 20.08
CA TRP A 186 4.99 0.07 18.72
C TRP A 186 3.75 0.72 18.12
N ALA A 187 3.85 1.16 16.87
CA ALA A 187 2.68 1.37 16.01
C ALA A 187 2.43 0.12 15.17
N MET A 188 1.17 -0.28 15.04
CA MET A 188 0.72 -1.42 14.26
C MET A 188 -0.48 -1.02 13.41
N LEU A 189 -0.43 -1.30 12.12
CA LEU A 189 -1.53 -1.17 11.16
C LEU A 189 -1.92 -2.55 10.67
N SER A 190 -3.21 -2.78 10.42
CA SER A 190 -3.68 -4.02 9.81
C SER A 190 -4.28 -3.81 8.43
N GLU A 191 -4.99 -2.70 8.19
CA GLU A 191 -5.78 -2.52 6.97
C GLU A 191 -5.96 -1.04 6.64
N ILE A 192 -6.05 -0.72 5.35
CA ILE A 192 -6.36 0.59 4.78
C ILE A 192 -7.53 0.39 3.82
N GLU A 193 -8.71 0.82 4.24
CA GLU A 193 -9.92 0.79 3.43
C GLU A 193 -10.11 2.14 2.74
N VAL A 194 -10.37 2.12 1.43
CA VAL A 194 -10.73 3.31 0.65
C VAL A 194 -12.13 3.12 0.11
N HIS A 195 -13.05 4.00 0.51
CA HIS A 195 -14.45 3.92 0.11
C HIS A 195 -14.73 4.91 -1.01
N ALA A 196 -15.24 4.40 -2.13
CA ALA A 196 -15.74 5.25 -3.20
C ALA A 196 -16.91 6.12 -2.73
N ALA A 197 -17.18 7.21 -3.43
CA ALA A 197 -18.47 7.86 -3.32
C ALA A 197 -19.54 6.91 -3.86
N ASP A 198 -20.61 6.69 -3.10
CA ASP A 198 -21.79 6.02 -3.65
C ASP A 198 -22.27 6.81 -4.88
N ASP A 199 -22.61 6.08 -5.94
CA ASP A 199 -23.25 6.65 -7.12
C ASP A 199 -24.68 7.06 -6.74
N GLN A 200 -24.83 8.18 -6.02
CA GLN A 200 -26.12 8.79 -5.72
C GLN A 200 -26.68 9.36 -7.04
N GLY A 201 -27.26 8.50 -7.88
CA GLY A 201 -27.74 8.94 -9.18
C GLY A 201 -28.31 7.91 -10.15
N LYS A 202 -29.12 6.94 -9.70
CA LYS A 202 -30.17 6.34 -10.56
C LYS A 202 -31.35 5.81 -9.74
N ARG A 203 -32.31 6.69 -9.48
CA ARG A 203 -33.73 6.33 -9.35
C ARG A 203 -34.53 7.23 -10.29
#